data_AF-A0A1H4V212-F1
#
_entry.id   AF-A0A1H4V212-F1
#
_cell.length_a   1.000
_cell.length_b   1.000
_cell.length_c   1.000
_cell.angle_alpha   90.00
_cell.angle_beta   90.00
_cell.angle_gamma   90.00
#
_symmetry.space_group_name_H-M   'P 1'
#
loop_
_entity.id
_entity.type
_entity.pdbx_description
1 polymer ?
#
loop_
_entity_poly.entity_id
_entity_poly.type
_entity_poly.pdbx_seq_one_letter_code
_entity_poly.pdbx_strand_id
1 'polypeptide(L)'
;MGRWEPGARERLVVAAVDLFTEQGYDATTVAQIAERAGVTKSTFFRHFPDKRELLVAGQETLSRLLAEGIAEAPDGASPLEAVAAGLERASTAMGPVNRDFAPRLKAAVASSAELQERDALKSVSLAAAMTTALVARGVPDPTAALAGELGLLAFKRGYAEWSEGDRDGKDELAGYALAALDELRAASASLG
;
A
#
# COMPACT_ATOMS: atom_id res chain seq x y z
N MET A 1 22.15 -15.70 -19.31
CA MET A 1 21.04 -15.81 -18.32
C MET A 1 21.13 -14.62 -17.36
N GLY A 2 20.63 -13.45 -17.76
CA GLY A 2 20.54 -12.28 -16.88
C GLY A 2 19.25 -12.34 -16.09
N ARG A 3 19.23 -13.14 -15.02
CA ARG A 3 18.11 -13.22 -14.09
C ARG A 3 18.07 -11.88 -13.35
N TRP A 4 17.03 -11.08 -13.55
CA TRP A 4 16.78 -9.83 -12.81
C TRP A 4 17.11 -10.06 -11.33
N GLU A 5 18.18 -9.45 -10.82
CA GLU A 5 18.38 -9.35 -9.38
C GLU A 5 17.51 -8.17 -8.91
N PRO A 6 16.53 -8.40 -8.02
CA PRO A 6 15.80 -7.29 -7.40
C PRO A 6 16.82 -6.32 -6.79
N GLY A 7 16.56 -5.02 -6.83
CA GLY A 7 17.41 -4.01 -6.23
C GLY A 7 17.60 -4.27 -4.74
N ALA A 8 18.67 -3.72 -4.16
CA ALA A 8 19.04 -3.95 -2.76
C ALA A 8 17.87 -3.63 -1.80
N ARG A 9 17.06 -2.62 -2.14
CA ARG A 9 15.87 -2.23 -1.38
C ARG A 9 14.77 -3.30 -1.40
N GLU A 10 14.44 -3.88 -2.55
CA GLU A 10 13.45 -4.96 -2.61
C GLU A 10 13.93 -6.18 -1.83
N ARG A 11 15.20 -6.60 -2.01
CA ARG A 11 15.75 -7.76 -1.30
C ARG A 11 15.69 -7.62 0.22
N LEU A 12 15.92 -6.41 0.72
CA LEU A 12 15.80 -6.10 2.15
C LEU A 12 14.37 -6.26 2.67
N VAL A 13 13.36 -5.81 1.91
CA VAL A 13 11.94 -5.96 2.29
C VAL A 13 11.54 -7.43 2.30
N VAL A 14 11.90 -8.18 1.26
CA VAL A 14 11.63 -9.63 1.18
C VAL A 14 12.26 -10.37 2.35
N ALA A 15 13.55 -10.14 2.60
CA ALA A 15 14.26 -10.78 3.71
C ALA A 15 13.65 -10.46 5.08
N ALA A 16 13.19 -9.22 5.28
CA ALA A 16 12.56 -8.82 6.53
C ALA A 16 11.23 -9.52 6.76
N VAL A 17 10.36 -9.55 5.75
CA VAL A 17 9.05 -10.21 5.83
C VAL A 17 9.20 -11.72 6.09
N ASP A 18 10.17 -12.37 5.44
CA ASP A 18 10.45 -13.79 5.66
C ASP A 18 10.93 -14.04 7.10
N LEU A 19 11.91 -13.26 7.59
CA LEU A 19 12.41 -13.39 8.96
C LEU A 19 11.35 -13.07 10.02
N PHE A 20 10.51 -12.06 9.80
CA PHE A 20 9.41 -11.74 10.70
C PHE A 20 8.39 -12.88 10.78
N THR A 21 8.18 -13.60 9.68
CA THR A 21 7.31 -14.79 9.65
C THR A 21 7.97 -16.00 10.31
N GLU A 22 9.27 -16.21 10.10
CA GLU A 22 10.03 -17.36 10.61
C GLU A 22 10.24 -17.34 12.13
N GLN A 23 10.58 -16.18 12.69
CA GLN A 23 11.04 -16.04 14.08
C GLN A 23 10.41 -14.87 14.84
N GLY A 24 9.48 -14.15 14.22
CA GLY A 24 8.82 -12.98 14.81
C GLY A 24 9.59 -11.68 14.61
N TYR A 25 8.86 -10.56 14.67
CA TYR A 25 9.42 -9.23 14.49
C TYR A 25 10.47 -8.88 15.56
N ASP A 26 10.17 -9.12 16.84
CA ASP A 26 11.04 -8.70 17.95
C ASP A 26 12.38 -9.43 17.95
N ALA A 27 12.39 -10.73 17.64
CA ALA A 27 13.61 -11.55 17.59
C ALA A 27 14.47 -11.26 16.33
N THR A 28 13.96 -10.51 15.36
CA THR A 28 14.65 -10.22 14.10
C THR A 28 15.48 -8.94 14.19
N THR A 29 16.75 -9.02 13.81
CA THR A 29 17.70 -7.90 13.83
C THR A 29 18.02 -7.39 12.42
N VAL A 30 18.41 -6.12 12.31
CA VAL A 30 18.93 -5.52 11.07
C VAL A 30 20.11 -6.30 10.50
N ALA A 31 20.92 -6.95 11.36
CA ALA A 31 22.04 -7.79 10.94
C ALA A 31 21.56 -8.99 10.11
N GLN A 32 20.60 -9.74 10.65
CA GLN A 32 20.02 -10.93 10.02
C GLN A 32 19.33 -10.57 8.71
N ILE A 33 18.60 -9.44 8.68
CA ILE A 33 17.94 -8.96 7.46
C ILE A 33 18.97 -8.64 6.37
N ALA A 34 20.02 -7.87 6.71
CA ALA A 34 21.06 -7.50 5.77
C ALA A 34 21.80 -8.74 5.23
N GLU A 35 22.17 -9.66 6.11
CA GLU A 35 22.81 -10.93 5.74
C GLU A 35 21.93 -11.76 4.79
N ARG A 36 20.64 -11.93 5.12
CA ARG A 36 19.68 -12.67 4.29
C ARG A 36 19.45 -12.01 2.93
N ALA A 37 19.45 -10.68 2.87
CA ALA A 37 19.32 -9.91 1.63
C ALA A 37 20.62 -9.84 0.79
N GLY A 38 21.72 -10.42 1.29
CA GLY A 38 23.03 -10.38 0.63
C GLY A 38 23.64 -8.98 0.57
N VAL A 39 23.42 -8.15 1.60
CA VAL A 39 23.93 -6.78 1.69
C VAL A 39 24.58 -6.51 3.05
N THR A 40 25.30 -5.40 3.17
CA THR A 40 25.89 -4.99 4.44
C THR A 40 24.90 -4.19 5.30
N LYS A 41 25.13 -4.12 6.62
CA LYS A 41 24.39 -3.19 7.51
C LYS A 41 24.46 -1.74 7.04
N SER A 42 25.60 -1.30 6.51
CA SER A 42 25.73 0.07 5.98
C SER A 42 24.80 0.29 4.79
N THR A 43 24.67 -0.70 3.89
CA THR A 43 23.68 -0.66 2.80
C THR A 43 22.26 -0.66 3.33
N PHE A 44 21.95 -1.43 4.38
CA PHE A 44 20.64 -1.35 5.04
C PHE A 44 20.32 0.09 5.47
N PHE A 45 21.20 0.71 6.26
CA PHE A 45 20.96 2.04 6.84
C PHE A 45 20.94 3.16 5.79
N ARG A 46 21.51 2.93 4.61
CA ARG A 46 21.38 3.84 3.46
C ARG A 46 19.95 3.85 2.90
N HIS A 47 19.22 2.74 3.02
CA HIS A 47 17.86 2.60 2.49
C HIS A 47 16.77 2.81 3.55
N PHE A 48 17.02 2.36 4.78
CA PHE A 48 16.04 2.37 5.86
C PHE A 48 16.69 2.78 7.18
N PRO A 49 16.13 3.74 7.93
CA PRO A 49 16.68 4.14 9.21
C PRO A 49 16.58 3.03 10.27
N ASP A 50 15.56 2.17 10.16
CA ASP A 50 15.31 1.05 11.07
C ASP A 50 14.50 -0.07 10.36
N LYS A 51 14.23 -1.17 11.07
CA LYS A 51 13.52 -2.33 10.51
C LYS A 51 12.00 -2.14 10.35
N ARG A 52 11.37 -1.18 11.03
CA ARG A 52 9.92 -0.93 10.90
C ARG A 52 9.61 -0.22 9.58
N GLU A 53 10.54 0.59 9.09
CA GLU A 53 10.42 1.30 7.81
C GLU A 53 10.39 0.35 6.60
N LEU A 54 10.78 -0.92 6.76
CA LEU A 54 10.66 -1.95 5.72
C LEU A 54 9.20 -2.27 5.39
N LEU A 55 8.28 -2.21 6.36
CA LEU A 55 6.86 -2.57 6.15
C LEU A 55 6.07 -1.47 5.43
N VAL A 56 6.56 -0.24 5.53
CA VAL A 56 6.02 0.92 4.83
C VAL A 56 6.85 1.26 3.59
N ALA A 57 7.76 0.36 3.20
CA ALA A 57 8.55 0.54 2.01
C ALA A 57 7.64 0.67 0.78
N GLY A 58 7.67 1.85 0.15
CA GLY A 58 6.84 2.14 -1.01
C GLY A 58 5.55 2.89 -0.69
N GLN A 59 5.29 3.20 0.58
CA GLN A 59 4.22 4.12 0.98
C GLN A 59 4.32 5.46 0.25
N GLU A 60 5.51 6.08 0.23
CA GLU A 60 5.71 7.36 -0.45
C GLU A 60 5.37 7.28 -1.94
N THR A 61 5.84 6.22 -2.61
CA THR A 61 5.49 5.93 -4.00
C THR A 61 3.98 5.77 -4.17
N LEU A 62 3.32 5.05 -3.28
CA LEU A 62 1.88 4.80 -3.34
C LEU A 62 1.09 6.10 -3.12
N SER A 63 1.42 6.88 -2.09
CA SER A 63 0.83 8.20 -1.83
C SER A 63 0.98 9.12 -3.04
N ARG A 64 2.17 9.14 -3.66
CA ARG A 64 2.44 9.93 -4.86
C ARG A 64 1.58 9.47 -6.04
N LEU A 65 1.51 8.16 -6.32
CA LEU A 65 0.71 7.63 -7.42
C LEU A 65 -0.80 7.88 -7.23
N LEU A 66 -1.31 7.75 -6.00
CA LEU A 66 -2.69 8.10 -5.67
C LEU A 66 -2.96 9.59 -5.96
N ALA A 67 -2.09 10.47 -5.47
CA ALA A 67 -2.22 11.90 -5.67
C ALA A 67 -2.11 12.32 -7.15
N GLU A 68 -1.17 11.72 -7.89
CA GLU A 68 -1.01 11.95 -9.33
C GLU A 68 -2.25 11.50 -10.12
N GLY A 69 -2.79 10.31 -9.85
CA GLY A 69 -3.98 9.82 -10.55
C GLY A 69 -5.22 10.68 -10.26
N ILE A 70 -5.37 11.17 -9.03
CA ILE A 70 -6.41 12.15 -8.68
C ILE A 70 -6.19 13.46 -9.44
N ALA A 71 -4.96 13.99 -9.43
CA ALA A 71 -4.64 15.25 -10.08
C ALA A 71 -4.87 15.20 -11.60
N GLU A 72 -4.54 14.08 -12.24
CA GLU A 72 -4.67 13.86 -13.69
C GLU A 72 -6.09 13.43 -14.13
N ALA A 73 -7.02 13.20 -13.19
CA ALA A 73 -8.39 12.82 -13.52
C ALA A 73 -9.10 13.89 -14.39
N PRO A 74 -9.98 13.50 -15.33
CA PRO A 74 -10.63 14.43 -16.26
C PRO A 74 -11.31 15.62 -15.58
N ASP A 75 -11.36 16.76 -16.29
CA ASP A 75 -12.15 17.92 -15.84
C ASP A 75 -13.63 17.53 -15.72
N GLY A 76 -14.26 17.93 -14.61
CA GLY A 76 -15.65 17.58 -14.31
C GLY A 76 -15.85 16.21 -13.66
N ALA A 77 -14.79 15.40 -13.49
CA ALA A 77 -14.88 14.18 -12.70
C ALA A 77 -15.32 14.48 -11.26
N SER A 78 -16.26 13.69 -10.75
CA SER A 78 -16.67 13.71 -9.35
C SER A 78 -15.50 13.31 -8.43
N PRO A 79 -15.56 13.65 -7.13
CA PRO A 79 -14.50 13.29 -6.19
C PRO A 79 -14.17 11.79 -6.17
N LEU A 80 -15.19 10.92 -6.27
CA LEU A 80 -14.98 9.47 -6.29
C LEU A 80 -14.43 8.95 -7.63
N GLU A 81 -14.77 9.56 -8.75
CA GLU A 81 -14.15 9.24 -10.05
C GLU A 81 -12.66 9.65 -10.06
N ALA A 82 -12.32 10.77 -9.43
CA ALA A 82 -10.92 11.16 -9.26
C ALA A 82 -10.16 10.19 -8.34
N VAL A 83 -10.79 9.74 -7.24
CA VAL A 83 -10.23 8.68 -6.37
C VAL A 83 -10.04 7.38 -7.13
N ALA A 84 -11.01 6.97 -7.95
CA ALA A 84 -10.90 5.80 -8.82
C ALA A 84 -9.66 5.86 -9.73
N ALA A 85 -9.44 7.00 -10.40
CA ALA A 85 -8.23 7.21 -11.22
C ALA A 85 -6.93 7.12 -10.39
N GLY A 86 -6.95 7.64 -9.16
CA GLY A 86 -5.88 7.45 -8.19
C GLY A 86 -5.60 5.98 -7.89
N LEU A 87 -6.64 5.21 -7.58
CA LEU A 87 -6.57 3.78 -7.25
C LEU A 87 -6.08 2.94 -8.43
N GLU A 88 -6.55 3.22 -9.64
CA GLU A 88 -6.07 2.56 -10.87
C GLU A 88 -4.57 2.78 -11.03
N ARG A 89 -4.11 4.03 -10.99
CA ARG A 89 -2.70 4.37 -11.14
C ARG A 89 -1.84 3.72 -10.05
N ALA A 90 -2.27 3.81 -8.80
CA ALA A 90 -1.62 3.19 -7.66
C ALA A 90 -1.51 1.66 -7.80
N SER A 91 -2.55 1.03 -8.36
CA SER A 91 -2.59 -0.42 -8.56
C SER A 91 -1.60 -0.91 -9.60
N THR A 92 -1.22 -0.09 -10.59
CA THR A 92 -0.19 -0.46 -11.58
C THR A 92 1.20 -0.70 -10.96
N ALA A 93 1.46 -0.12 -9.78
CA ALA A 93 2.70 -0.34 -9.04
C ALA A 93 2.67 -1.60 -8.16
N MET A 94 1.54 -2.31 -8.12
CA MET A 94 1.36 -3.56 -7.37
C MET A 94 1.39 -4.74 -8.34
N GLY A 95 2.45 -5.53 -8.30
CA GLY A 95 2.64 -6.68 -9.16
C GLY A 95 2.45 -8.03 -8.45
N PRO A 96 2.69 -9.17 -9.14
CA PRO A 96 2.58 -10.51 -8.56
C PRO A 96 3.40 -10.69 -7.28
N VAL A 97 4.56 -10.04 -7.23
CA VAL A 97 5.42 -9.94 -6.04
C VAL A 97 4.60 -9.43 -4.85
N ASN A 98 3.95 -8.27 -4.95
CA ASN A 98 3.13 -7.70 -3.88
C ASN A 98 2.01 -8.65 -3.41
N ARG A 99 1.37 -9.36 -4.35
CA ARG A 99 0.33 -10.36 -4.05
C ARG A 99 0.85 -11.46 -3.15
N ASP A 100 2.01 -12.03 -3.49
CA ASP A 100 2.64 -13.11 -2.73
C ASP A 100 3.11 -12.67 -1.33
N PHE A 101 3.49 -11.39 -1.20
CA PHE A 101 3.94 -10.82 0.07
C PHE A 101 2.80 -10.44 1.03
N ALA A 102 1.58 -10.21 0.53
CA ALA A 102 0.49 -9.68 1.33
C ALA A 102 0.12 -10.52 2.56
N PRO A 103 -0.01 -11.87 2.49
CA PRO A 103 -0.35 -12.67 3.68
C PRO A 103 0.75 -12.64 4.75
N ARG A 104 2.02 -12.66 4.32
CA ARG A 104 3.18 -12.60 5.24
C ARG A 104 3.30 -11.23 5.90
N LEU A 105 3.08 -10.16 5.13
CA LEU A 105 3.03 -8.80 5.64
C LEU A 105 1.92 -8.62 6.69
N LYS A 106 0.70 -9.12 6.40
CA LYS A 106 -0.45 -9.11 7.31
C LYS A 106 -0.12 -9.84 8.62
N ALA A 107 0.48 -11.03 8.54
CA ALA A 107 0.89 -11.80 9.71
C ALA A 107 1.97 -11.07 10.54
N ALA A 108 2.97 -10.49 9.88
CA ALA A 108 4.02 -9.71 10.54
C ALA A 108 3.44 -8.50 11.29
N VAL A 109 2.56 -7.71 10.64
CA VAL A 109 1.90 -6.56 11.27
C VAL A 109 1.05 -7.00 12.47
N ALA A 110 0.31 -8.11 12.36
CA ALA A 110 -0.51 -8.60 13.46
C ALA A 110 0.30 -9.06 14.69
N SER A 111 1.59 -9.39 14.51
CA SER A 111 2.44 -9.95 15.57
C SER A 111 3.02 -8.93 16.55
N SER A 112 2.94 -7.62 16.26
CA SER A 112 3.57 -6.58 17.09
C SER A 112 2.78 -5.28 17.11
N ALA A 113 2.59 -4.70 18.30
CA ALA A 113 1.95 -3.40 18.47
C ALA A 113 2.72 -2.28 17.75
N GLU A 114 4.06 -2.31 17.75
CA GLU A 114 4.88 -1.31 17.05
C GLU A 114 4.58 -1.32 15.53
N LEU A 115 4.37 -2.51 14.96
CA LEU A 115 4.06 -2.63 13.55
C LEU A 115 2.62 -2.21 13.23
N GLN A 116 1.67 -2.50 14.11
CA GLN A 116 0.29 -2.02 13.99
C GLN A 116 0.22 -0.50 14.01
N GLU A 117 0.94 0.14 14.93
CA GLU A 117 1.07 1.61 14.99
C GLU A 117 1.64 2.17 13.69
N ARG A 118 2.68 1.54 13.15
CA ARG A 118 3.31 2.00 11.91
C ARG A 118 2.40 1.84 10.69
N ASP A 119 1.65 0.74 10.58
CA ASP A 119 0.68 0.51 9.51
C ASP A 119 -0.52 1.48 9.61
N ALA A 120 -0.96 1.82 10.83
CA ALA A 120 -1.97 2.84 11.05
C ALA A 120 -1.51 4.22 10.55
N LEU A 121 -0.29 4.64 10.89
CA LEU A 121 0.31 5.88 10.39
C LEU A 121 0.44 5.90 8.86
N LYS A 122 0.79 4.76 8.24
CA LYS A 122 0.80 4.61 6.78
C LYS A 122 -0.58 4.85 6.20
N SER A 123 -1.60 4.24 6.80
CA SER A 123 -2.99 4.37 6.35
C SER A 123 -3.46 5.83 6.37
N VAL A 124 -3.22 6.53 7.48
CA VAL A 124 -3.52 7.96 7.61
C VAL A 124 -2.85 8.79 6.52
N SER A 125 -1.58 8.49 6.22
CA SER A 125 -0.83 9.22 5.19
C SER A 125 -1.37 9.01 3.78
N LEU A 126 -1.93 7.83 3.48
CA LEU A 126 -2.54 7.55 2.18
C LEU A 126 -3.86 8.31 2.01
N ALA A 127 -4.74 8.28 3.03
CA ALA A 127 -5.97 9.07 3.04
C ALA A 127 -5.68 10.57 2.89
N ALA A 128 -4.72 11.09 3.68
CA ALA A 128 -4.33 12.49 3.62
C ALA A 128 -3.79 12.91 2.25
N ALA A 129 -3.05 12.05 1.56
CA ALA A 129 -2.56 12.32 0.21
C ALA A 129 -3.71 12.49 -0.79
N MET A 130 -4.71 11.61 -0.73
CA MET A 130 -5.90 11.70 -1.58
C MET A 130 -6.74 12.94 -1.26
N THR A 131 -6.98 13.21 0.03
CA THR A 131 -7.68 14.42 0.49
C THR A 131 -7.00 15.68 -0.02
N THR A 132 -5.67 15.78 0.14
CA THR A 132 -4.89 16.93 -0.32
C THR A 132 -5.01 17.12 -1.84
N ALA A 133 -4.93 16.04 -2.61
CA ALA A 133 -5.07 16.08 -4.06
C ALA A 133 -6.48 16.51 -4.50
N LEU A 134 -7.53 16.06 -3.80
CA LEU A 134 -8.91 16.48 -4.06
C LEU A 134 -9.16 17.96 -3.70
N VAL A 135 -8.62 18.43 -2.57
CA VAL A 135 -8.68 19.85 -2.19
C VAL A 135 -7.98 20.72 -3.24
N ALA A 136 -6.84 20.28 -3.77
CA ALA A 136 -6.14 20.98 -4.86
C ALA A 136 -6.98 21.07 -6.15
N ARG A 137 -7.93 20.15 -6.36
CA ARG A 137 -8.93 20.19 -7.46
C ARG A 137 -10.16 21.07 -7.15
N GLY A 138 -10.19 21.74 -6.00
CA GLY A 138 -11.30 22.60 -5.58
C GLY A 138 -12.46 21.84 -4.93
N VAL A 139 -12.27 20.57 -4.54
CA VAL A 139 -13.27 19.83 -3.76
C VAL A 139 -13.31 20.40 -2.33
N PRO A 140 -14.50 20.69 -1.76
CA PRO A 140 -14.62 21.13 -0.37
C PRO A 140 -14.01 20.12 0.61
N ASP A 141 -13.32 20.61 1.64
CA ASP A 141 -12.54 19.80 2.59
C ASP A 141 -13.32 18.61 3.20
N PRO A 142 -14.57 18.75 3.71
CA PRO A 142 -15.31 17.62 4.24
C PRO A 142 -15.59 16.51 3.21
N THR A 143 -15.88 16.91 1.96
CA THR A 143 -16.14 15.98 0.86
C THR A 143 -14.84 15.31 0.40
N ALA A 144 -13.74 16.05 0.34
CA ALA A 144 -12.42 15.53 0.01
C ALA A 144 -11.94 14.52 1.06
N ALA A 145 -12.11 14.83 2.36
CA ALA A 145 -11.74 13.95 3.46
C ALA A 145 -12.55 12.64 3.42
N LEU A 146 -13.88 12.71 3.23
CA LEU A 146 -14.72 11.52 3.11
C LEU A 146 -14.32 10.67 1.90
N ALA A 147 -14.11 11.29 0.73
CA ALA A 147 -13.69 10.57 -0.47
C ALA A 147 -12.31 9.91 -0.31
N GLY A 148 -11.36 10.59 0.35
CA GLY A 148 -10.05 10.03 0.68
C GLY A 148 -10.14 8.81 1.59
N GLU A 149 -10.99 8.85 2.63
CA GLU A 149 -11.21 7.70 3.52
C GLU A 149 -11.91 6.53 2.81
N LEU A 150 -12.90 6.81 1.97
CA LEU A 150 -13.54 5.78 1.14
C LEU A 150 -12.53 5.14 0.18
N GLY A 151 -11.65 5.94 -0.45
CA GLY A 151 -10.56 5.44 -1.30
C GLY A 151 -9.58 4.55 -0.54
N LEU A 152 -9.19 4.94 0.67
CA LEU A 152 -8.30 4.13 1.51
C LEU A 152 -8.94 2.80 1.88
N LEU A 153 -10.22 2.81 2.28
CA LEU A 153 -10.95 1.61 2.65
C LEU A 153 -11.16 0.69 1.44
N ALA A 154 -11.47 1.25 0.28
CA ALA A 154 -11.58 0.54 -0.99
C ALA A 154 -10.26 -0.16 -1.35
N PHE A 155 -9.13 0.56 -1.26
CA PHE A 155 -7.82 -0.01 -1.51
C PHE A 155 -7.50 -1.17 -0.56
N LYS A 156 -7.74 -1.01 0.75
CA LYS A 156 -7.48 -2.07 1.74
C LYS A 156 -8.32 -3.33 1.48
N ARG A 157 -9.61 -3.15 1.18
CA ARG A 157 -10.52 -4.27 0.86
C ARG A 157 -10.10 -4.96 -0.42
N GLY A 158 -9.91 -4.19 -1.49
CA GLY A 158 -9.49 -4.72 -2.78
C GLY A 158 -8.15 -5.44 -2.71
N TYR A 159 -7.18 -4.91 -1.96
CA TYR A 159 -5.87 -5.55 -1.76
C TYR A 159 -5.98 -6.87 -0.99
N ALA A 160 -6.80 -6.91 0.06
CA ALA A 160 -7.01 -8.14 0.83
C ALA A 160 -7.65 -9.22 -0.05
N GLU A 161 -8.73 -8.89 -0.76
CA GLU A 161 -9.44 -9.84 -1.62
C GLU A 161 -8.57 -10.31 -2.79
N TRP A 162 -7.87 -9.39 -3.46
CA TRP A 162 -6.92 -9.73 -4.53
C TRP A 162 -5.79 -10.66 -4.04
N SER A 163 -5.30 -10.44 -2.81
CA SER A 163 -4.25 -11.29 -2.24
C SER A 163 -4.71 -12.69 -1.84
N GLU A 164 -5.98 -12.84 -1.46
CA GLU A 164 -6.58 -14.09 -0.99
C GLU A 164 -7.33 -14.85 -2.10
N GLY A 165 -7.68 -14.18 -3.20
CA GLY A 165 -8.44 -14.72 -4.34
C GLY A 165 -7.68 -15.69 -5.26
N ASP A 166 -8.40 -16.32 -6.18
CA ASP A 166 -7.88 -17.36 -7.08
C ASP A 166 -6.76 -16.83 -7.99
N ARG A 167 -5.70 -17.63 -8.16
CA ARG A 167 -4.48 -17.27 -8.89
C ARG A 167 -4.65 -17.33 -10.41
N ASP A 168 -5.68 -18.02 -10.87
CA ASP A 168 -6.05 -18.13 -12.29
C ASP A 168 -6.90 -16.94 -12.77
N GLY A 169 -7.40 -16.11 -11.84
CA GLY A 169 -8.05 -14.85 -12.15
C GLY A 169 -7.02 -13.85 -12.72
N LYS A 170 -7.25 -13.39 -13.94
CA LYS A 170 -6.47 -12.33 -14.60
C LYS A 170 -6.75 -10.94 -14.02
N ASP A 171 -7.49 -10.87 -12.92
CA ASP A 171 -8.02 -9.64 -12.38
C ASP A 171 -6.89 -8.87 -11.67
N GLU A 172 -6.58 -7.71 -12.23
CA GLU A 172 -5.63 -6.77 -11.67
C GLU A 172 -6.18 -6.16 -10.37
N LEU A 173 -5.30 -5.75 -9.46
CA LEU A 173 -5.68 -5.13 -8.18
C LEU A 173 -6.67 -3.96 -8.37
N ALA A 174 -6.55 -3.23 -9.48
CA ALA A 174 -7.46 -2.14 -9.82
C ALA A 174 -8.92 -2.58 -9.83
N GLY A 175 -9.25 -3.75 -10.43
CA GLY A 175 -10.62 -4.25 -10.49
C GLY A 175 -11.22 -4.47 -9.11
N TYR A 176 -10.47 -5.10 -8.20
CA TYR A 176 -10.90 -5.32 -6.82
C TYR A 176 -11.05 -4.00 -6.04
N ALA A 177 -10.10 -3.06 -6.20
CA ALA A 177 -10.16 -1.77 -5.51
C ALA A 177 -11.34 -0.91 -5.99
N LEU A 178 -11.63 -0.91 -7.29
CA LEU A 178 -12.74 -0.16 -7.88
C LEU A 178 -14.10 -0.77 -7.50
N ALA A 179 -14.24 -2.10 -7.54
CA ALA A 179 -15.44 -2.79 -7.08
C ALA A 179 -15.73 -2.46 -5.61
N ALA A 180 -14.69 -2.50 -4.75
CA ALA A 180 -14.83 -2.11 -3.35
C ALA A 180 -15.21 -0.63 -3.18
N LEU A 181 -14.71 0.27 -4.04
CA LEU A 181 -15.07 1.69 -4.01
C LEU A 181 -16.55 1.90 -4.34
N ASP A 182 -17.06 1.21 -5.37
CA ASP A 182 -18.46 1.28 -5.77
C ASP A 182 -19.40 0.73 -4.69
N GLU A 183 -19.04 -0.38 -4.05
CA GLU A 183 -19.77 -0.92 -2.89
C GLU A 183 -19.81 0.08 -1.73
N LEU A 184 -18.68 0.69 -1.40
CA LEU A 184 -18.58 1.67 -0.32
C LEU A 184 -19.35 2.95 -0.63
N ARG A 185 -19.37 3.39 -1.88
CA ARG A 185 -20.22 4.49 -2.34
C ARG A 185 -21.69 4.15 -2.12
N ALA A 186 -22.15 2.99 -2.56
CA ALA A 186 -23.53 2.55 -2.39
C ALA A 186 -23.91 2.43 -0.90
N ALA A 187 -23.02 1.86 -0.08
CA ALA A 187 -23.20 1.76 1.37
C ALA A 187 -23.27 3.15 2.02
N SER A 188 -22.44 4.10 1.61
CA SER A 188 -22.46 5.46 2.16
C SER A 188 -23.76 6.21 1.86
N ALA A 189 -24.36 5.99 0.68
CA ALA A 189 -25.65 6.57 0.31
C ALA A 189 -26.82 5.97 1.11
N SER A 190 -26.65 4.76 1.66
CA SER A 190 -27.67 4.10 2.49
C SER A 190 -27.68 4.57 3.95
N LEU A 191 -26.71 5.40 4.35
CA LEU A 191 -26.60 5.91 5.73
C LEU A 191 -27.55 7.09 6.03
N GLY A 192 -28.23 7.66 5.02
CA GLY A 192 -29.18 8.75 5.18
C GLY A 192 -29.59 9.42 3.88
#